data_AF-A0A0R1SKV4-F1
#
_entry.id   AF-A0A0R1SKV4-F1
#
_cell.length_a   1.000
_cell.length_b   1.000
_cell.length_c   1.000
_cell.angle_alpha   90.00
_cell.angle_beta   90.00
_cell.angle_gamma   90.00
#
_symmetry.space_group_name_H-M   'P 1'
#
loop_
_entity.id
_entity.type
_entity.pdbx_description
1 polymer ?
#
loop_
_entity_poly.entity_id
_entity_poly.type
_entity_poly.pdbx_seq_one_letter_code
_entity_poly.pdbx_strand_id
1 'polypeptide(L)'
;MANYTTIDAVKNSAPDTFEDVAEATIQQYISDAHIKVTHDGFSTTDTDILEMAERYLTIHKYIVGTSSTLVSAEKVGPIQVTYFKAGSQDWLKWLQLTTWGADYYRLWSLYGDNGMPRISLAVLPQ
;
A
#
# COMPACT_ATOMS: atom_id res chain seq x y z
N MET A 1 3.96 4.67 -18.51
CA MET A 1 4.97 4.49 -17.44
C MET A 1 4.96 3.02 -17.08
N ALA A 2 6.12 2.41 -16.86
CA ALA A 2 6.19 1.01 -16.44
C ALA A 2 6.03 0.93 -14.92
N ASN A 3 5.18 0.03 -14.43
CA ASN A 3 5.03 -0.28 -13.02
C ASN A 3 6.32 -0.90 -12.46
N TYR A 4 6.57 -0.76 -11.16
CA TYR A 4 7.75 -1.35 -10.51
C TYR A 4 7.55 -2.85 -10.22
N THR A 5 6.33 -3.29 -9.93
CA THR A 5 5.98 -4.68 -9.65
C THR A 5 5.19 -5.33 -10.78
N THR A 6 4.95 -6.64 -10.65
CA THR A 6 4.23 -7.47 -11.61
C THR A 6 3.07 -8.21 -10.94
N ILE A 7 2.10 -8.65 -11.74
CA ILE A 7 0.97 -9.47 -11.26
C ILE A 7 1.49 -10.75 -10.59
N ASP A 8 2.49 -11.41 -11.18
CA ASP A 8 3.08 -12.62 -10.63
C ASP A 8 3.73 -12.37 -9.26
N ALA A 9 4.46 -11.27 -9.09
CA ALA A 9 5.07 -10.91 -7.81
C ALA A 9 4.01 -10.69 -6.72
N VAL A 10 2.90 -10.03 -7.06
CA VAL A 10 1.77 -9.80 -6.14
C VAL A 10 1.11 -11.13 -5.76
N LYS A 11 0.77 -11.98 -6.75
CA LYS A 11 0.17 -13.31 -6.52
C LYS A 11 1.07 -14.20 -5.68
N ASN A 12 2.37 -14.22 -5.95
CA ASN A 12 3.33 -15.04 -5.20
C ASN A 12 3.53 -14.57 -3.76
N SER A 13 3.33 -13.27 -3.48
CA SER A 13 3.48 -12.72 -2.13
C SER A 13 2.26 -12.97 -1.25
N ALA A 14 1.06 -13.02 -1.85
CA ALA A 14 -0.20 -13.23 -1.14
C ALA A 14 -1.13 -14.17 -1.93
N PRO A 15 -0.76 -15.45 -2.11
CA PRO A 15 -1.47 -16.37 -3.01
C PRO A 15 -2.95 -16.52 -2.64
N ASP A 16 -3.25 -16.75 -1.36
CA ASP A 16 -4.62 -16.93 -0.85
C ASP A 16 -5.49 -15.67 -1.03
N THR A 17 -4.88 -14.49 -1.14
CA THR A 17 -5.59 -13.23 -1.35
C THR A 17 -5.97 -13.02 -2.82
N PHE A 18 -5.21 -13.60 -3.76
CA PHE A 18 -5.32 -13.32 -5.19
C PHE A 18 -5.70 -14.53 -6.05
N GLU A 19 -6.01 -15.68 -5.45
CA GLU A 19 -6.33 -16.94 -6.15
C GLU A 19 -7.41 -16.75 -7.24
N ASP A 20 -8.51 -16.09 -6.90
CA ASP A 20 -9.66 -15.87 -7.80
C ASP A 20 -9.77 -14.44 -8.33
N VAL A 21 -8.73 -13.63 -8.18
CA VAL A 21 -8.77 -12.21 -8.57
C VAL A 21 -8.38 -12.06 -10.03
N ALA A 22 -9.26 -11.44 -10.81
CA ALA A 22 -9.00 -11.14 -12.21
C ALA A 22 -7.73 -10.29 -12.38
N GLU A 23 -6.89 -10.66 -13.34
CA GLU A 23 -5.60 -9.99 -13.59
C GLU A 23 -5.75 -8.49 -13.89
N ALA A 24 -6.82 -8.12 -14.60
CA ALA A 24 -7.14 -6.71 -14.85
C ALA A 24 -7.38 -5.91 -13.55
N THR A 25 -8.00 -6.54 -12.55
CA THR A 25 -8.21 -5.93 -11.23
C THR A 25 -6.87 -5.77 -10.51
N ILE A 26 -6.02 -6.81 -10.51
CA ILE A 26 -4.67 -6.74 -9.92
C ILE A 26 -3.86 -5.62 -10.57
N GLN A 27 -3.87 -5.54 -11.91
CA GLN A 27 -3.16 -4.52 -12.67
C GLN A 27 -3.65 -3.09 -12.35
N GLN A 28 -4.95 -2.91 -12.09
CA GLN A 28 -5.46 -1.62 -11.65
C GLN A 28 -4.89 -1.23 -10.27
N TYR A 29 -4.89 -2.15 -9.30
CA TYR A 29 -4.30 -1.90 -7.99
C TYR A 29 -2.78 -1.66 -8.04
N ILE A 30 -2.07 -2.34 -8.95
CA ILE A 30 -0.64 -2.07 -9.24
C ILE A 30 -0.47 -0.64 -9.77
N SER A 31 -1.29 -0.23 -10.73
CA SER A 31 -1.25 1.13 -11.31
C SER A 31 -1.54 2.22 -10.26
N ASP A 32 -2.53 1.98 -9.40
CA ASP A 32 -2.86 2.91 -8.32
C ASP A 32 -1.78 2.95 -7.23
N ALA A 33 -1.11 1.84 -6.97
CA ALA A 33 0.03 1.78 -6.05
C ALA A 33 1.24 2.52 -6.63
N HIS A 34 1.53 2.34 -7.92
CA HIS A 34 2.64 2.98 -8.63
C HIS A 34 2.59 4.50 -8.54
N ILE A 35 1.42 5.08 -8.82
CA ILE A 35 1.19 6.53 -8.69
C ILE A 35 1.54 6.96 -7.27
N LYS A 36 1.03 6.25 -6.25
CA LYS A 36 1.26 6.61 -4.85
C LYS A 36 2.72 6.49 -4.45
N VAL A 37 3.41 5.40 -4.80
CA VAL A 37 4.85 5.20 -4.52
C VAL A 37 5.69 6.31 -5.13
N THR A 38 5.41 6.66 -6.39
CA THR A 38 6.12 7.73 -7.11
C THR A 38 5.88 9.10 -6.45
N HIS A 39 4.70 9.33 -5.89
CA HIS A 39 4.34 10.57 -5.21
C HIS A 39 4.74 10.64 -3.73
N ASP A 40 4.99 9.50 -3.08
CA ASP A 40 5.29 9.43 -1.64
C ASP A 40 6.70 9.87 -1.27
N GLY A 41 7.51 10.27 -2.26
CA GLY A 41 8.81 10.90 -2.02
C GLY A 41 9.84 9.91 -1.48
N PHE A 42 9.83 8.67 -1.99
CA PHE A 42 10.97 7.76 -1.81
C PHE A 42 12.22 8.44 -2.37
N SER A 43 13.22 8.67 -1.53
CA SER A 43 14.51 9.31 -1.85
C SER A 43 15.53 8.32 -2.40
N THR A 44 15.15 7.05 -2.56
CA THR A 44 15.96 6.00 -3.18
C THR A 44 15.66 5.84 -4.67
N THR A 45 16.68 5.49 -5.44
CA THR A 45 16.56 5.02 -6.84
C THR A 45 16.67 3.50 -6.96
N ASP A 46 16.81 2.80 -5.84
CA ASP A 46 16.85 1.34 -5.78
C ASP A 46 15.50 0.76 -6.21
N THR A 47 15.51 0.12 -7.37
CA THR A 47 14.31 -0.45 -7.99
C THR A 47 13.71 -1.58 -7.18
N ASP A 48 14.51 -2.31 -6.39
CA ASP A 48 14.00 -3.42 -5.57
C ASP A 48 13.18 -2.87 -4.40
N ILE A 49 13.61 -1.76 -3.80
CA ILE A 49 12.85 -1.08 -2.74
C ILE A 49 11.53 -0.51 -3.29
N LEU A 50 11.58 0.12 -4.46
CA LEU A 50 10.40 0.68 -5.11
C LEU A 50 9.42 -0.42 -5.55
N GLU A 51 9.93 -1.55 -6.03
CA GLU A 51 9.14 -2.74 -6.35
C GLU A 51 8.43 -3.29 -5.11
N MET A 52 9.17 -3.51 -4.01
CA MET A 52 8.58 -3.99 -2.76
C MET A 52 7.53 -3.02 -2.22
N ALA A 53 7.81 -1.71 -2.27
CA ALA A 53 6.87 -0.68 -1.82
C ALA A 53 5.58 -0.72 -2.65
N GLU A 54 5.70 -0.81 -3.97
CA GLU A 54 4.53 -0.93 -4.86
C GLU A 54 3.75 -2.21 -4.57
N ARG A 55 4.43 -3.36 -4.48
CA ARG A 55 3.82 -4.66 -4.19
C ARG A 55 3.07 -4.66 -2.86
N TYR A 56 3.68 -4.19 -1.78
CA TYR A 56 3.05 -4.16 -0.46
C TYR A 56 1.86 -3.22 -0.44
N LEU A 57 1.96 -2.06 -1.10
CA LEU A 57 0.85 -1.13 -1.20
C LEU A 57 -0.30 -1.68 -2.05
N THR A 58 -0.02 -2.41 -3.13
CA THR A 58 -1.02 -3.11 -3.95
C THR A 58 -1.81 -4.10 -3.11
N ILE A 59 -1.12 -4.98 -2.38
CA ILE A 59 -1.77 -6.01 -1.54
C ILE A 59 -2.60 -5.34 -0.44
N HIS A 60 -2.05 -4.33 0.23
CA HIS A 60 -2.75 -3.56 1.25
C HIS A 60 -4.05 -2.92 0.72
N LYS A 61 -3.96 -2.20 -0.42
CA LYS A 61 -5.11 -1.54 -1.05
C LYS A 61 -6.20 -2.54 -1.42
N TYR A 62 -5.82 -3.71 -1.93
CA TYR A 62 -6.78 -4.76 -2.25
C TYR A 62 -7.50 -5.26 -0.99
N ILE A 63 -6.76 -5.67 0.05
CA ILE A 63 -7.34 -6.21 1.29
C ILE A 63 -8.27 -5.19 1.97
N VAL A 64 -7.82 -3.94 2.08
CA VAL A 64 -8.67 -2.88 2.68
C VAL A 64 -9.88 -2.60 1.79
N GLY A 65 -9.72 -2.57 0.47
CA GLY A 65 -10.80 -2.27 -0.46
C GLY A 65 -11.87 -3.35 -0.55
N THR A 66 -11.54 -4.62 -0.27
CA THR A 66 -12.48 -5.76 -0.33
C THR A 66 -13.01 -6.18 1.05
N SER A 67 -12.42 -5.69 2.14
CA SER A 67 -12.87 -6.02 3.49
C SER A 67 -14.11 -5.23 3.91
N SER A 68 -15.23 -5.93 4.08
CA SER A 68 -16.49 -5.35 4.60
C SER A 68 -16.40 -4.89 6.05
N THR A 69 -15.41 -5.35 6.82
CA THR A 69 -15.19 -4.99 8.22
C THR A 69 -14.21 -3.83 8.41
N LEU A 70 -13.38 -3.55 7.41
CA LEU A 70 -12.41 -2.45 7.44
C LEU A 70 -12.90 -1.19 6.68
N VAL A 71 -13.93 -1.32 5.85
CA VAL A 71 -14.56 -0.21 5.13
C VAL A 71 -15.80 0.26 5.88
N SER A 72 -15.70 1.38 6.61
CA SER A 72 -16.84 1.99 7.30
C SER A 72 -17.72 2.88 6.41
N ALA A 73 -17.53 2.85 5.08
CA ALA A 73 -18.32 3.64 4.13
C ALA A 73 -18.48 2.87 2.82
N GLU A 74 -19.61 2.17 2.70
CA GLU A 74 -20.04 1.56 1.45
C GLU A 74 -20.36 2.68 0.45
N LYS A 75 -19.57 2.76 -0.63
CA LYS A 75 -19.98 3.45 -1.85
C LYS A 75 -19.89 2.48 -3.01
N VAL A 76 -21.05 2.10 -3.52
CA VAL A 76 -21.23 1.35 -4.75
C VAL A 76 -20.82 2.27 -5.92
N GLY A 77 -19.60 2.13 -6.45
CA GLY A 77 -19.05 2.95 -7.57
C GLY A 77 -17.51 3.02 -7.60
N PRO A 78 -16.86 3.38 -8.73
CA PRO A 78 -15.47 3.02 -9.01
C PRO A 78 -14.52 3.64 -7.98
N ILE A 79 -13.97 2.79 -7.11
CA ILE A 79 -12.80 2.99 -6.23
C ILE A 79 -12.62 4.46 -5.84
N GLN A 80 -13.36 4.92 -4.83
CA GLN A 80 -13.12 6.23 -4.24
C GLN A 80 -11.86 6.15 -3.38
N VAL A 81 -10.70 6.41 -3.99
CA VAL A 81 -9.41 6.51 -3.30
C VAL A 81 -9.45 7.75 -2.40
N THR A 82 -9.59 7.57 -1.09
CA THR A 82 -9.31 8.64 -0.13
C THR A 82 -7.80 8.85 -0.11
N TYR A 83 -7.33 9.93 -0.75
CA TYR A 83 -5.93 10.33 -0.70
C TYR A 83 -5.63 10.91 0.69
N PHE A 84 -5.32 10.05 1.66
CA PHE A 84 -4.81 10.54 2.94
C PHE A 84 -3.51 11.31 2.70
N LYS A 85 -3.37 12.48 3.32
CA LYS A 85 -2.12 13.23 3.29
C LYS A 85 -1.02 12.38 3.95
N ALA A 86 0.06 12.12 3.21
CA ALA A 86 1.22 11.42 3.74
C ALA A 86 1.71 12.10 5.03
N GLY A 87 2.05 11.29 6.04
CA GLY A 87 2.45 11.76 7.38
C GLY A 87 1.33 12.22 8.31
N SER A 88 0.04 12.09 7.94
CA SER A 88 -1.07 12.30 8.87
C SER A 88 -1.28 11.09 9.79
N GLN A 89 -1.90 11.30 10.96
CA GLN A 89 -2.28 10.20 11.86
C GLN A 89 -3.24 9.22 11.17
N ASP A 90 -4.15 9.73 10.32
CA ASP A 90 -5.11 8.89 9.62
C ASP A 90 -4.46 8.04 8.53
N TRP A 91 -3.45 8.58 7.85
CA TRP A 91 -2.63 7.81 6.91
C TRP A 91 -1.87 6.67 7.60
N LEU A 92 -1.27 6.94 8.77
CA LEU A 92 -0.57 5.90 9.53
C LEU A 92 -1.53 4.82 10.03
N LYS A 93 -2.69 5.21 10.58
CA LYS A 93 -3.73 4.27 11.02
C LYS A 93 -4.22 3.41 9.85
N TRP A 94 -4.41 4.00 8.68
CA TRP A 94 -4.80 3.27 7.47
C TRP A 94 -3.75 2.21 7.08
N LEU A 95 -2.47 2.59 7.03
CA LEU A 95 -1.39 1.64 6.74
C LEU A 95 -1.28 0.51 7.78
N GLN A 96 -1.65 0.77 9.03
CA GLN A 96 -1.61 -0.23 10.10
C GLN A 96 -2.76 -1.24 10.06
N LEU A 97 -3.74 -1.10 9.15
CA LEU A 97 -4.85 -2.07 9.04
C LEU A 97 -4.43 -3.46 8.54
N THR A 98 -3.24 -3.58 7.95
CA THR A 98 -2.70 -4.85 7.46
C THR A 98 -1.19 -4.91 7.69
N THR A 99 -0.61 -6.11 7.73
CA THR A 99 0.85 -6.29 7.76
C THR A 99 1.54 -5.64 6.56
N TRP A 100 0.96 -5.75 5.37
CA TRP A 100 1.49 -5.18 4.13
C TRP A 100 1.58 -3.65 4.18
N GLY A 101 0.55 -2.98 4.70
CA GLY A 101 0.58 -1.53 4.90
C GLY A 101 1.62 -1.11 5.95
N ALA A 102 1.82 -1.89 7.00
CA ALA A 102 2.88 -1.65 7.98
C ALA A 102 4.28 -1.82 7.38
N ASP A 103 4.48 -2.82 6.52
CA ASP A 103 5.75 -3.03 5.81
C ASP A 103 6.01 -1.93 4.77
N TYR A 104 4.97 -1.47 4.06
CA TYR A 104 5.04 -0.28 3.22
C TYR A 104 5.49 0.95 4.01
N TYR A 105 4.87 1.19 5.17
CA TYR A 105 5.26 2.29 6.06
C TYR A 105 6.72 2.15 6.49
N ARG A 106 7.17 0.93 6.81
CA ARG A 106 8.57 0.68 7.18
C ARG A 106 9.52 1.07 6.05
N LEU A 107 9.24 0.67 4.81
CA LEU A 107 10.05 1.07 3.65
C LEU A 107 10.06 2.57 3.45
N TRP A 108 8.89 3.21 3.48
CA TRP A 108 8.81 4.67 3.39
C TRP A 108 9.55 5.38 4.53
N SER A 109 9.51 4.84 5.76
CA SER A 109 10.21 5.43 6.90
C SER A 109 11.74 5.37 6.78
N LEU A 110 12.26 4.34 6.09
CA LEU A 110 13.69 4.11 5.88
C LEU A 110 14.22 4.84 4.64
N TYR A 111 13.41 4.93 3.60
CA TYR A 111 13.83 5.35 2.26
C TYR A 111 13.00 6.51 1.70
N GLY A 112 12.12 7.12 2.48
CA GLY A 112 11.41 8.36 2.17
C GLY A 112 12.22 9.60 2.55
N ASP A 113 11.93 10.72 1.90
CA ASP A 113 12.50 12.02 2.25
C ASP A 113 11.88 12.54 3.55
N ASN A 114 12.52 12.24 4.68
CA ASN A 114 11.88 12.17 5.99
C ASN A 114 12.18 13.37 6.89
N GLY A 115 11.50 14.49 6.65
CA GLY A 115 11.37 15.54 7.67
C GLY A 115 10.56 15.13 8.92
N MET A 116 10.15 13.85 9.08
CA MET A 116 9.34 13.38 10.19
C MET A 116 10.10 12.40 11.11
N PRO A 117 9.89 12.46 12.44
CA PRO A 117 10.54 11.56 13.38
C PRO A 117 10.14 10.11 13.12
N ARG A 118 11.10 9.18 13.23
CA ARG A 118 10.85 7.73 13.18
C ARG A 118 9.83 7.37 14.25
N ILE A 119 8.60 7.05 13.87
CA ILE A 119 7.60 6.56 14.81
C ILE A 119 7.97 5.11 15.15
N SER A 120 8.37 4.89 16.39
CA SER A 120 8.52 3.55 16.95
C SER A 120 7.17 2.86 16.91
N LEU A 121 7.08 1.69 16.24
CA LEU A 121 5.91 0.81 16.20
C LEU A 121 5.51 0.24 17.58
N ALA A 122 6.15 0.69 18.67
CA ALA A 122 6.08 0.05 19.99
C ALA A 122 4.88 0.43 20.86
N VAL A 123 3.98 1.34 20.46
CA VAL A 123 2.89 1.73 21.36
C VAL A 123 1.56 1.96 20.62
N LEU A 124 0.75 0.91 20.55
CA LEU A 124 -0.69 1.05 20.65
C LEU A 124 -1.16 0.15 21.81
N PRO A 125 -1.87 0.68 22.81
CA PRO A 125 -2.48 -0.16 23.84
C PRO A 125 -3.53 -1.08 23.19
N GLN A 126 -3.56 -2.32 23.69
CA GLN A 126 -4.51 -3.37 23.29
C GLN A 126 -5.96 -2.97 23.54
#